data_AF-A0A1S3MZR2-F1
#
_entry.id   AF-A0A1S3MZR2-F1
#
_cell.length_a   1.000
_cell.length_b   1.000
_cell.length_c   1.000
_cell.angle_alpha   90.00
_cell.angle_beta   90.00
_cell.angle_gamma   90.00
#
_symmetry.space_group_name_H-M   'P 1'
#
loop_
_entity.id
_entity.type
_entity.pdbx_description
1 polymer ?
#
loop_
_entity_poly.entity_id
_entity_poly.type
_entity_poly.pdbx_seq_one_letter_code
_entity_poly.pdbx_strand_id
1 'polypeptide(L)'
;MSNSGYSISSNVTSPRSTRCSSPSTPSGILSPVGPGGSDSQLQWEERQGQWLRRRRLDGAINRVPMGFYQKVWKILQKCHGLSIDGYVLPSSTTREMTEGEIKFAVHVESVLNHVPQPEYRQLLVEAVMVLTLVADMDVDNIGGIILIDRIVHMANDLFLQDQRTHGANEYFLEKDPATGICHFFYDSAPSGSYGTMTYLSKAVVTYLQDFLPQSTCLMQ
;
A
#
# COMPACT_ATOMS: atom_id res chain seq x y z
N MET A 1 -21.29 -27.37 -78.17
CA MET A 1 -20.55 -26.15 -77.80
C MET A 1 -19.61 -26.51 -76.67
N SER A 2 -18.33 -26.59 -77.03
CA SER A 2 -17.15 -26.84 -76.20
C SER A 2 -16.91 -25.70 -75.22
N ASN A 3 -16.50 -25.98 -73.98
CA ASN A 3 -15.09 -25.84 -73.56
C ASN A 3 -14.89 -26.24 -72.08
N SER A 4 -14.05 -27.26 -71.90
CA SER A 4 -13.01 -27.49 -70.89
C SER A 4 -13.00 -26.66 -69.60
N GLY A 5 -13.13 -27.34 -68.46
CA GLY A 5 -12.59 -26.90 -67.18
C GLY A 5 -11.14 -27.36 -67.04
N TYR A 6 -10.21 -26.42 -66.87
CA TYR A 6 -8.81 -26.67 -66.56
C TYR A 6 -8.48 -26.25 -65.12
N SER A 7 -7.81 -27.17 -64.43
CA SER A 7 -7.18 -27.03 -63.12
C SER A 7 -5.98 -26.08 -63.15
N ILE A 8 -5.78 -25.26 -62.11
CA ILE A 8 -4.45 -24.82 -61.68
C ILE A 8 -4.39 -24.82 -60.14
N SER A 9 -3.48 -25.63 -59.62
CA SER A 9 -3.06 -25.66 -58.22
C SER A 9 -2.25 -24.42 -57.87
N SER A 10 -2.40 -23.88 -56.67
CA SER A 10 -1.33 -23.08 -56.05
C SER A 10 -1.26 -23.32 -54.55
N ASN A 11 -0.17 -23.98 -54.15
CA ASN A 11 0.31 -24.07 -52.77
C ASN A 11 0.74 -22.68 -52.30
N VAL A 12 0.23 -22.22 -51.16
CA VAL A 12 0.86 -21.15 -50.39
C VAL A 12 0.95 -21.58 -48.93
N THR A 13 2.17 -21.87 -48.53
CA THR A 13 2.65 -22.18 -47.18
C THR A 13 2.48 -20.96 -46.27
N SER A 14 1.81 -21.15 -45.13
CA SER A 14 1.70 -20.17 -44.05
C SER A 14 2.85 -20.36 -43.05
N PRO A 15 3.72 -19.37 -42.81
CA PRO A 15 4.74 -19.50 -41.78
C PRO A 15 4.19 -19.05 -40.41
N ARG A 16 4.20 -20.03 -39.50
CA ARG A 16 4.12 -19.91 -38.05
C ARG A 16 5.02 -18.77 -37.53
N SER A 17 4.44 -17.75 -36.91
CA SER A 17 5.18 -16.76 -36.10
C SER A 17 4.81 -16.93 -34.63
N THR A 18 5.59 -17.77 -33.94
CA THR A 18 5.80 -17.70 -32.50
C THR A 18 6.82 -16.61 -32.24
N ARG A 19 6.47 -15.54 -31.51
CA ARG A 19 7.47 -14.71 -30.81
C ARG A 19 6.84 -14.04 -29.60
N CYS A 20 7.22 -14.57 -28.45
CA CYS A 20 7.11 -13.96 -27.14
C CYS A 20 7.79 -12.58 -27.15
N SER A 21 7.14 -11.56 -26.64
CA SER A 21 7.75 -10.26 -26.37
C SER A 21 8.54 -10.37 -25.07
N SER A 22 9.87 -10.44 -25.17
CA SER A 22 10.77 -10.33 -24.03
C SER A 22 10.77 -8.91 -23.44
N PRO A 23 11.09 -8.73 -22.14
CA PRO A 23 11.09 -7.43 -21.48
C PRO A 23 12.27 -6.57 -21.94
N SER A 24 12.03 -5.27 -22.09
CA SER A 24 13.04 -4.27 -22.43
C SER A 24 14.07 -4.12 -21.30
N THR A 25 15.32 -4.46 -21.59
CA THR A 25 16.49 -4.17 -20.75
C THR A 25 16.80 -2.67 -20.77
N PRO A 26 17.22 -2.03 -19.66
CA PRO A 26 17.71 -0.66 -19.71
C PRO A 26 19.13 -0.64 -20.28
N SER A 27 19.35 0.14 -21.34
CA SER A 27 20.67 0.43 -21.88
C SER A 27 21.48 1.24 -20.87
N GLY A 28 22.60 0.68 -20.42
CA GLY A 28 23.71 1.47 -19.90
C GLY A 28 24.64 1.87 -21.05
N ILE A 29 25.26 3.05 -20.92
CA ILE A 29 26.65 3.44 -21.28
C ILE A 29 26.72 4.93 -21.72
N LEU A 30 27.37 5.71 -20.83
CA LEU A 30 28.31 6.85 -20.99
C LEU A 30 27.87 8.29 -21.39
N SER A 31 28.44 9.22 -20.60
CA SER A 31 28.35 10.70 -20.61
C SER A 31 28.93 11.39 -21.86
N PRO A 32 28.66 12.70 -22.04
CA PRO A 32 29.71 13.67 -21.70
C PRO A 32 29.22 14.92 -20.94
N VAL A 33 30.13 15.45 -20.14
CA VAL A 33 29.99 16.60 -19.25
C VAL A 33 29.79 17.90 -20.07
N GLY A 34 28.73 18.64 -19.78
CA GLY A 34 28.44 20.00 -20.24
C GLY A 34 27.76 20.81 -19.11
N PRO A 35 27.94 22.14 -19.03
CA PRO A 35 27.82 22.86 -17.76
C PRO A 35 26.37 23.12 -17.33
N GLY A 36 26.07 22.66 -16.11
CA GLY A 36 25.23 23.34 -15.11
C GLY A 36 23.78 23.67 -15.47
N GLY A 37 22.84 22.82 -15.03
CA GLY A 37 21.46 23.25 -14.77
C GLY A 37 20.37 22.18 -14.95
N SER A 38 20.59 21.16 -15.78
CA SER A 38 19.55 20.20 -16.18
C SER A 38 19.58 18.86 -15.45
N ASP A 39 20.67 18.53 -14.77
CA ASP A 39 20.89 17.21 -14.15
C ASP A 39 20.04 17.02 -12.89
N SER A 40 19.75 18.10 -12.17
CA SER A 40 18.82 18.10 -11.04
C SER A 40 17.37 17.95 -11.49
N GLN A 41 17.03 18.45 -12.68
CA GLN A 41 15.67 18.37 -13.22
C GLN A 41 15.31 16.92 -13.61
N LEU A 42 16.20 16.29 -14.37
CA LEU A 42 16.04 14.90 -14.81
C LEU A 42 16.06 13.92 -13.63
N GLN A 43 16.87 14.18 -12.59
CA GLN A 43 16.89 13.34 -11.39
C GLN A 43 15.63 13.44 -10.52
N TRP A 44 14.89 14.58 -10.49
CA TRP A 44 13.63 14.63 -9.75
C TRP A 44 12.49 13.97 -10.51
N GLU A 45 12.46 14.09 -11.84
CA GLU A 45 11.47 13.41 -12.69
C GLU A 45 11.64 11.88 -12.61
N GLU A 46 12.88 11.39 -12.50
CA GLU A 46 13.18 9.96 -12.35
C GLU A 46 12.83 9.41 -10.95
N ARG A 47 12.78 10.27 -9.93
CA ARG A 47 12.38 9.90 -8.55
C ARG A 47 10.87 9.96 -8.33
N GLN A 48 10.15 10.76 -9.12
CA GLN A 48 8.69 10.82 -9.03
C GLN A 48 8.05 9.50 -9.46
N GLY A 49 7.07 9.06 -8.67
CA GLY A 49 6.34 7.82 -8.86
C GLY A 49 7.09 6.56 -8.42
N GLN A 50 8.30 6.68 -7.85
CA GLN A 50 9.09 5.51 -7.45
C GLN A 50 8.38 4.69 -6.37
N TRP A 51 7.87 5.34 -5.33
CA TRP A 51 7.22 4.66 -4.21
C TRP A 51 5.79 4.28 -4.56
N LEU A 52 5.08 5.11 -5.30
CA LEU A 52 3.76 4.75 -5.84
C LEU A 52 3.83 3.48 -6.67
N ARG A 53 4.82 3.38 -7.59
CA ARG A 53 5.02 2.18 -8.42
C ARG A 53 5.37 0.96 -7.57
N ARG A 54 6.24 1.12 -6.56
CA ARG A 54 6.55 0.03 -5.63
C ARG A 54 5.30 -0.45 -4.88
N ARG A 55 4.50 0.47 -4.32
CA ARG A 55 3.25 0.11 -3.63
C ARG A 55 2.25 -0.57 -4.55
N ARG A 56 2.12 -0.12 -5.80
CA ARG A 56 1.27 -0.80 -6.81
C ARG A 56 1.71 -2.23 -7.08
N LEU A 57 3.02 -2.45 -7.28
CA LEU A 57 3.56 -3.79 -7.50
C LEU A 57 3.34 -4.68 -6.29
N ASP A 58 3.62 -4.18 -5.10
CA ASP A 58 3.54 -4.91 -3.84
C ASP A 58 2.10 -5.25 -3.50
N GLY A 59 1.20 -4.29 -3.67
CA GLY A 59 -0.24 -4.47 -3.51
C GLY A 59 -0.78 -5.49 -4.50
N ALA A 60 -0.43 -5.39 -5.79
CA ALA A 60 -0.96 -6.29 -6.82
C ALA A 60 -0.60 -7.77 -6.59
N ILE A 61 0.53 -8.05 -5.92
CA ILE A 61 0.97 -9.41 -5.58
C ILE A 61 0.73 -9.77 -4.10
N ASN A 62 -0.01 -8.95 -3.35
CA ASN A 62 -0.24 -9.11 -1.91
C ASN A 62 1.05 -9.29 -1.08
N ARG A 63 2.12 -8.60 -1.47
CA ARG A 63 3.37 -8.64 -0.70
C ARG A 63 3.20 -7.89 0.60
N VAL A 64 3.60 -8.52 1.71
CA VAL A 64 3.61 -7.94 3.04
C VAL A 64 4.99 -8.06 3.68
N PRO A 65 5.34 -7.22 4.67
CA PRO A 65 6.59 -7.34 5.41
C PRO A 65 6.72 -8.67 6.17
N MET A 66 7.96 -9.03 6.49
CA MET A 66 8.22 -10.23 7.29
C MET A 66 7.54 -10.17 8.67
N GLY A 67 6.92 -11.29 9.03
CA GLY A 67 6.20 -11.44 10.29
C GLY A 67 4.84 -10.71 10.33
N PHE A 68 4.34 -10.19 9.20
CA PHE A 68 3.10 -9.41 9.15
C PHE A 68 1.91 -10.15 9.77
N TYR A 69 1.68 -11.42 9.42
CA TYR A 69 0.55 -12.18 9.95
C TYR A 69 0.68 -12.42 11.47
N GLN A 70 1.87 -12.76 11.96
CA GLN A 70 2.11 -12.90 13.39
C GLN A 70 1.88 -11.59 14.15
N LYS A 71 2.19 -10.46 13.53
CA LYS A 71 1.92 -9.13 14.07
C LYS A 71 0.42 -8.84 14.14
N VAL A 72 -0.33 -9.14 13.07
CA VAL A 72 -1.80 -9.03 13.07
C VAL A 72 -2.42 -9.89 14.16
N TRP A 73 -1.94 -11.13 14.32
CA TRP A 73 -2.37 -12.02 15.39
C TRP A 73 -2.24 -11.39 16.76
N LYS A 74 -1.07 -10.84 17.07
CA LYS A 74 -0.78 -10.19 18.36
C LYS A 74 -1.64 -8.95 18.59
N ILE A 75 -1.91 -8.17 17.54
CA ILE A 75 -2.82 -7.02 17.63
C ILE A 75 -4.23 -7.49 17.98
N LEU A 76 -4.74 -8.55 17.34
CA LEU A 76 -6.07 -9.11 17.62
C LEU A 76 -6.21 -9.68 19.04
N GLN A 77 -5.11 -10.02 19.72
CA GLN A 77 -5.16 -10.38 21.15
C GLN A 77 -5.51 -9.19 22.05
N LYS A 78 -5.33 -7.96 21.56
CA LYS A 78 -5.47 -6.74 22.35
C LYS A 78 -6.75 -5.94 22.05
N CYS A 79 -7.54 -6.31 21.05
CA CYS A 79 -8.77 -5.58 20.68
C CYS A 79 -9.93 -6.53 20.32
N HIS A 80 -11.11 -5.99 19.99
CA HIS A 80 -12.24 -6.82 19.52
C HIS A 80 -12.13 -7.22 18.05
N GLY A 81 -11.31 -6.51 17.27
CA GLY A 81 -11.05 -6.82 15.87
C GLY A 81 -10.38 -5.69 15.13
N LEU A 82 -9.98 -5.98 13.89
CA LEU A 82 -9.50 -5.00 12.91
C LEU A 82 -10.54 -4.85 11.81
N SER A 83 -10.86 -3.63 11.41
CA SER A 83 -11.69 -3.37 10.24
C SER A 83 -10.85 -2.76 9.13
N ILE A 84 -10.97 -3.34 7.93
CA ILE A 84 -10.35 -2.88 6.70
C ILE A 84 -11.44 -2.81 5.63
N ASP A 85 -11.68 -1.62 5.09
CA ASP A 85 -12.71 -1.34 4.08
C ASP A 85 -14.10 -1.87 4.47
N GLY A 86 -14.45 -1.72 5.76
CA GLY A 86 -15.72 -2.19 6.32
C GLY A 86 -15.79 -3.71 6.61
N TYR A 87 -14.81 -4.50 6.15
CA TYR A 87 -14.70 -5.91 6.51
C TYR A 87 -13.99 -6.06 7.84
N VAL A 88 -14.52 -6.91 8.72
CA VAL A 88 -13.99 -7.10 10.08
C VAL A 88 -13.28 -8.44 10.19
N LEU A 89 -12.03 -8.38 10.65
CA LEU A 89 -11.26 -9.50 11.15
C LEU A 89 -11.44 -9.55 12.67
N PRO A 90 -12.31 -10.43 13.22
CA PRO A 90 -12.64 -10.43 14.63
C PRO A 90 -11.52 -11.04 15.48
N SER A 91 -11.43 -10.65 16.76
CA SER A 91 -10.45 -11.27 17.67
C SER A 91 -10.73 -12.75 17.94
N SER A 92 -11.97 -13.22 17.75
CA SER A 92 -12.32 -14.65 17.87
C SER A 92 -11.54 -15.55 16.91
N THR A 93 -11.08 -15.03 15.76
CA THR A 93 -10.20 -15.75 14.82
C THR A 93 -8.96 -16.31 15.52
N THR A 94 -8.46 -15.61 16.54
CA THR A 94 -7.28 -16.05 17.28
C THR A 94 -7.51 -17.24 18.21
N ARG A 95 -8.78 -17.59 18.47
CA ARG A 95 -9.15 -18.76 19.27
C ARG A 95 -9.32 -20.02 18.42
N GLU A 96 -9.50 -19.84 17.12
CA GLU A 96 -9.81 -20.92 16.17
C GLU A 96 -8.61 -21.38 15.33
N MET A 97 -7.52 -20.61 15.38
CA MET A 97 -6.33 -20.80 14.54
C MET A 97 -5.06 -20.62 15.39
N THR A 98 -3.87 -20.54 14.78
CA THR A 98 -2.63 -20.11 15.47
C THR A 98 -1.84 -19.08 14.64
N GLU A 99 -0.95 -18.32 15.28
CA GLU A 99 -0.23 -17.20 14.65
C GLU A 99 0.65 -17.57 13.44
N GLY A 100 1.03 -18.84 13.32
CA GLY A 100 1.87 -19.38 12.24
C GLY A 100 1.10 -20.22 11.22
N GLU A 101 -0.21 -20.41 11.38
CA GLU A 101 -1.00 -21.23 10.49
C GLU A 101 -1.31 -20.52 9.17
N ILE A 102 -1.21 -21.27 8.06
CA ILE A 102 -1.59 -20.80 6.71
C ILE A 102 -3.05 -20.34 6.69
N LYS A 103 -3.94 -21.01 7.43
CA LYS A 103 -5.37 -20.66 7.49
C LYS A 103 -5.59 -19.24 8.01
N PHE A 104 -4.85 -18.84 9.04
CA PHE A 104 -4.90 -17.48 9.56
C PHE A 104 -4.41 -16.48 8.51
N ALA A 105 -3.25 -16.73 7.91
CA ALA A 105 -2.69 -15.86 6.87
C ALA A 105 -3.65 -15.66 5.69
N VAL A 106 -4.25 -16.74 5.17
CA VAL A 106 -5.23 -16.69 4.08
C VAL A 106 -6.47 -15.88 4.47
N HIS A 107 -6.91 -15.97 5.72
CA HIS A 107 -8.05 -15.19 6.19
C HIS A 107 -7.73 -13.68 6.26
N VAL A 108 -6.56 -13.31 6.78
CA VAL A 108 -6.08 -11.91 6.77
C VAL A 108 -5.95 -11.39 5.33
N GLU A 109 -5.37 -12.20 4.44
CA GLU A 109 -5.20 -11.84 3.03
C GLU A 109 -6.55 -11.64 2.34
N SER A 110 -7.53 -12.50 2.61
CA SER A 110 -8.90 -12.34 2.09
C SER A 110 -9.52 -11.01 2.49
N VAL A 111 -9.28 -10.55 3.72
CA VAL A 111 -9.77 -9.24 4.18
C VAL A 111 -9.07 -8.10 3.43
N LEU A 112 -7.74 -8.14 3.29
CA LEU A 112 -6.97 -7.15 2.53
C LEU A 112 -7.32 -7.11 1.04
N ASN A 113 -7.72 -8.24 0.46
CA ASN A 113 -8.09 -8.37 -0.95
C ASN A 113 -9.40 -7.67 -1.31
N HIS A 114 -10.23 -7.28 -0.34
CA HIS A 114 -11.42 -6.47 -0.60
C HIS A 114 -11.06 -5.07 -1.08
N VAL A 115 -9.91 -4.54 -0.68
CA VAL A 115 -9.40 -3.24 -1.10
C VAL A 115 -8.98 -3.29 -2.57
N PRO A 116 -9.64 -2.59 -3.51
CA PRO A 116 -9.35 -2.77 -4.94
C PRO A 116 -8.05 -2.09 -5.40
N GLN A 117 -7.67 -0.96 -4.79
CA GLN A 117 -6.49 -0.20 -5.19
C GLN A 117 -5.23 -0.76 -4.49
N PRO A 118 -4.22 -1.26 -5.24
CA PRO A 118 -3.05 -1.89 -4.65
C PRO A 118 -2.19 -0.92 -3.83
N GLU A 119 -2.08 0.35 -4.23
CA GLU A 119 -1.37 1.37 -3.47
C GLU A 119 -2.03 1.69 -2.12
N TYR A 120 -3.37 1.70 -2.07
CA TYR A 120 -4.12 1.89 -0.83
C TYR A 120 -3.99 0.68 0.10
N ARG A 121 -4.08 -0.54 -0.46
CA ARG A 121 -3.81 -1.79 0.27
C ARG A 121 -2.44 -1.77 0.95
N GLN A 122 -1.41 -1.24 0.28
CA GLN A 122 -0.08 -1.13 0.90
C GLN A 122 -0.01 -0.09 2.01
N LEU A 123 -0.71 1.05 1.91
CA LEU A 123 -0.80 1.99 3.04
C LEU A 123 -1.51 1.36 4.26
N LEU A 124 -2.53 0.53 4.04
CA LEU A 124 -3.19 -0.22 5.11
C LEU A 124 -2.23 -1.24 5.75
N VAL A 125 -1.44 -1.95 4.93
CA VAL A 125 -0.37 -2.85 5.43
C VAL A 125 0.66 -2.08 6.25
N GLU A 126 1.12 -0.92 5.78
CA GLU A 126 2.02 -0.04 6.53
C GLU A 126 1.39 0.42 7.86
N ALA A 127 0.11 0.80 7.87
CA ALA A 127 -0.62 1.19 9.07
C ALA A 127 -0.72 0.06 10.10
N VAL A 128 -1.05 -1.16 9.65
CA VAL A 128 -1.08 -2.36 10.50
C VAL A 128 0.30 -2.65 11.10
N MET A 129 1.37 -2.42 10.33
CA MET A 129 2.74 -2.59 10.81
C MET A 129 3.14 -1.56 11.87
N VAL A 130 2.57 -0.35 11.85
CA VAL A 130 2.74 0.64 12.92
C VAL A 130 1.90 0.27 14.14
N LEU A 131 0.69 -0.27 13.93
CA LEU A 131 -0.19 -0.72 15.00
C LEU A 131 0.38 -1.87 15.84
N THR A 132 1.51 -2.47 15.47
CA THR A 132 2.20 -3.43 16.35
C THR A 132 2.56 -2.83 17.70
N LEU A 133 2.69 -1.51 17.78
CA LEU A 133 2.81 -0.80 19.05
C LEU A 133 1.70 -1.17 20.05
N VAL A 134 0.48 -1.48 19.58
CA VAL A 134 -0.63 -1.96 20.42
C VAL A 134 -0.31 -3.31 21.07
N ALA A 135 0.31 -4.22 20.32
CA ALA A 135 0.70 -5.53 20.84
C ALA A 135 1.72 -5.42 21.99
N ASP A 136 2.54 -4.37 21.97
CA ASP A 136 3.58 -4.10 22.96
C ASP A 136 3.05 -3.33 24.20
N MET A 137 1.77 -2.94 24.22
CA MET A 137 1.18 -2.24 25.36
C MET A 137 0.95 -3.18 26.55
N ASP A 138 1.29 -2.69 27.75
CA ASP A 138 1.06 -3.38 29.03
C ASP A 138 -0.39 -3.20 29.52
N VAL A 139 -1.33 -3.56 28.64
CA VAL A 139 -2.77 -3.62 28.92
C VAL A 139 -3.32 -4.90 28.34
N ASP A 140 -4.24 -5.56 29.04
CA ASP A 140 -4.80 -6.84 28.58
C ASP A 140 -5.63 -6.69 27.30
N ASN A 141 -6.43 -5.62 27.22
CA ASN A 141 -7.31 -5.34 26.09
C ASN A 141 -7.61 -3.84 26.02
N ILE A 142 -7.41 -3.22 24.86
CA ILE A 142 -7.80 -1.82 24.58
C ILE A 142 -9.28 -1.69 24.16
N GLY A 143 -9.94 -2.82 23.91
CA GLY A 143 -11.32 -2.89 23.46
C GLY A 143 -11.51 -2.40 22.03
N GLY A 144 -12.78 -2.36 21.61
CA GLY A 144 -13.20 -1.78 20.33
C GLY A 144 -12.71 -2.50 19.06
N ILE A 145 -13.25 -2.07 17.93
CA ILE A 145 -12.77 -2.47 16.60
C ILE A 145 -11.87 -1.33 16.10
N ILE A 146 -10.64 -1.65 15.72
CA ILE A 146 -9.68 -0.68 15.19
C ILE A 146 -9.96 -0.51 13.69
N LEU A 147 -10.30 0.70 13.26
CA LEU A 147 -10.60 1.02 11.87
C LEU A 147 -9.30 1.45 11.16
N ILE A 148 -8.72 0.55 10.36
CA ILE A 148 -7.41 0.78 9.72
C ILE A 148 -7.51 1.91 8.68
N ASP A 149 -8.61 1.96 7.93
CA ASP A 149 -8.87 2.99 6.91
C ASP A 149 -8.85 4.40 7.54
N ARG A 150 -9.49 4.53 8.71
CA ARG A 150 -9.55 5.81 9.45
C ARG A 150 -8.16 6.27 9.87
N ILE A 151 -7.28 5.37 10.27
CA ILE A 151 -5.88 5.69 10.62
C ILE A 151 -5.13 6.19 9.38
N VAL A 152 -5.28 5.53 8.23
CA VAL A 152 -4.63 5.96 6.98
C VAL A 152 -5.14 7.34 6.55
N HIS A 153 -6.44 7.59 6.65
CA HIS A 153 -7.02 8.91 6.37
C HIS A 153 -6.50 9.99 7.32
N MET A 154 -6.42 9.71 8.63
CA MET A 154 -5.82 10.64 9.59
C MET A 154 -4.36 10.95 9.25
N ALA A 155 -3.57 9.94 8.89
CA ALA A 155 -2.19 10.13 8.46
C ALA A 155 -2.09 11.00 7.20
N ASN A 156 -2.97 10.76 6.22
CA ASN A 156 -3.07 11.57 5.01
C ASN A 156 -3.44 13.02 5.32
N ASP A 157 -4.38 13.26 6.24
CA ASP A 157 -4.77 14.63 6.61
C ASP A 157 -3.65 15.37 7.35
N LEU A 158 -2.92 14.68 8.24
CA LEU A 158 -1.70 15.22 8.87
C LEU A 158 -0.62 15.55 7.83
N PHE A 159 -0.41 14.67 6.84
CA PHE A 159 0.51 14.91 5.73
C PHE A 159 0.10 16.15 4.94
N LEU A 160 -1.16 16.23 4.52
CA LEU A 160 -1.69 17.37 3.77
C LEU A 160 -1.56 18.69 4.53
N GLN A 161 -1.85 18.68 5.82
CA GLN A 161 -1.68 19.86 6.67
C GLN A 161 -0.21 20.32 6.67
N ASP A 162 0.72 19.39 6.82
CA ASP A 162 2.16 19.67 6.84
C ASP A 162 2.67 20.14 5.46
N GLN A 163 2.18 19.56 4.36
CA GLN A 163 2.52 20.06 3.03
C GLN A 163 2.01 21.49 2.79
N ARG A 164 0.80 21.82 3.27
CA ARG A 164 0.26 23.19 3.17
C ARG A 164 1.07 24.20 3.99
N THR A 165 1.51 23.85 5.19
CA THR A 165 2.34 24.76 6.01
C THR A 165 3.69 25.04 5.36
N HIS A 166 4.20 24.09 4.55
CA HIS A 166 5.41 24.26 3.75
C HIS A 166 5.18 24.90 2.37
N GLY A 167 3.96 25.37 2.09
CA GLY A 167 3.64 26.13 0.87
C GLY A 167 3.39 25.27 -0.38
N ALA A 168 3.06 23.98 -0.22
CA ALA A 168 2.68 23.15 -1.35
C ALA A 168 1.41 23.69 -2.05
N ASN A 169 1.43 23.71 -3.38
CA ASN A 169 0.28 24.10 -4.20
C ASN A 169 -0.82 23.03 -4.14
N GLU A 170 -2.09 23.41 -4.12
CA GLU A 170 -3.26 22.51 -4.14
C GLU A 170 -3.21 21.50 -5.30
N TYR A 171 -2.59 21.84 -6.44
CA TYR A 171 -2.34 20.88 -7.52
C TYR A 171 -1.58 19.62 -7.05
N PHE A 172 -0.58 19.77 -6.18
CA PHE A 172 0.18 18.63 -5.64
C PHE A 172 -0.56 17.89 -4.51
N LEU A 173 -1.66 18.46 -4.02
CA LEU A 173 -2.46 17.93 -2.92
C LEU A 173 -3.74 17.25 -3.43
N GLU A 174 -3.84 17.01 -4.73
CA GLU A 174 -4.95 16.28 -5.34
C GLU A 174 -5.09 14.89 -4.69
N LYS A 175 -6.35 14.56 -4.36
CA LYS A 175 -6.74 13.30 -3.75
C LYS A 175 -7.27 12.36 -4.82
N ASP A 176 -6.91 11.09 -4.72
CA ASP A 176 -7.56 10.03 -5.47
C ASP A 176 -9.05 10.02 -5.11
N PRO A 177 -9.97 10.18 -6.08
CA PRO A 177 -11.41 10.24 -5.81
C PRO A 177 -11.98 8.92 -5.27
N ALA A 178 -11.33 7.78 -5.54
CA ALA A 178 -11.80 6.49 -5.05
C ALA A 178 -11.47 6.26 -3.57
N THR A 179 -10.31 6.73 -3.13
CA THR A 179 -9.76 6.42 -1.80
C THR A 179 -9.64 7.64 -0.90
N GLY A 180 -9.76 8.87 -1.41
CA GLY A 180 -9.59 10.12 -0.66
C GLY A 180 -8.15 10.40 -0.19
N ILE A 181 -7.18 9.61 -0.64
CA ILE A 181 -5.76 9.76 -0.28
C ILE A 181 -5.05 10.63 -1.30
N CYS A 182 -4.18 11.53 -0.82
CA CYS A 182 -3.35 12.39 -1.66
C CYS A 182 -2.40 11.56 -2.52
N HIS A 183 -2.33 11.87 -3.83
CA HIS A 183 -1.41 11.20 -4.74
C HIS A 183 0.05 11.33 -4.29
N PHE A 184 0.43 12.47 -3.70
CA PHE A 184 1.78 12.68 -3.21
C PHE A 184 2.07 11.84 -1.94
N PHE A 185 1.06 11.56 -1.12
CA PHE A 185 1.21 10.64 0.01
C PHE A 185 1.47 9.21 -0.47
N TYR A 186 0.78 8.75 -1.54
CA TYR A 186 1.07 7.47 -2.16
C TYR A 186 2.48 7.34 -2.74
N ASP A 187 3.13 8.44 -3.08
CA ASP A 187 4.50 8.45 -3.59
C ASP A 187 5.56 8.86 -2.56
N SER A 188 5.14 9.10 -1.32
CA SER A 188 6.07 9.41 -0.24
C SER A 188 6.81 8.15 0.21
N ALA A 189 8.12 8.27 0.46
CA ALA A 189 8.90 7.16 0.99
C ALA A 189 8.33 6.66 2.32
N PRO A 190 8.51 5.38 2.71
CA PRO A 190 8.12 4.92 4.03
C PRO A 190 8.82 5.69 5.15
N SER A 191 10.13 5.93 5.00
CA SER A 191 10.96 6.64 5.98
C SER A 191 11.21 8.10 5.61
N GLY A 192 11.77 8.86 6.57
CA GLY A 192 12.09 10.27 6.40
C GLY A 192 11.09 11.19 7.12
N SER A 193 11.44 12.48 7.21
CA SER A 193 10.64 13.48 7.93
C SER A 193 9.22 13.64 7.36
N TYR A 194 9.08 13.48 6.04
CA TYR A 194 7.80 13.52 5.31
C TYR A 194 7.37 12.14 4.79
N GLY A 195 7.95 11.06 5.34
CA GLY A 195 7.63 9.69 4.93
C GLY A 195 6.30 9.20 5.51
N THR A 196 5.67 8.21 4.87
CA THR A 196 4.36 7.69 5.27
C THR A 196 4.37 7.15 6.70
N MET A 197 5.43 6.46 7.13
CA MET A 197 5.55 5.91 8.48
C MET A 197 5.53 7.00 9.56
N THR A 198 6.05 8.19 9.28
CA THR A 198 6.01 9.32 10.21
C THR A 198 4.58 9.75 10.51
N TYR A 199 3.75 9.88 9.48
CA TYR A 199 2.35 10.29 9.64
C TYR A 199 1.47 9.16 10.15
N LEU A 200 1.71 7.92 9.70
CA LEU A 200 1.05 6.74 10.23
C LEU A 200 1.33 6.57 11.73
N SER A 201 2.58 6.78 12.17
CA SER A 201 2.92 6.72 13.60
C SER A 201 2.16 7.78 14.41
N LYS A 202 2.14 9.03 13.93
CA LYS A 202 1.35 10.10 14.57
C LYS A 202 -0.13 9.75 14.61
N ALA A 203 -0.70 9.29 13.50
CA ALA A 203 -2.11 8.93 13.39
C ALA A 203 -2.49 7.77 14.31
N VAL A 204 -1.66 6.71 14.40
CA VAL A 204 -1.87 5.58 15.31
C VAL A 204 -1.86 6.05 16.75
N VAL A 205 -0.88 6.86 17.16
CA VAL A 205 -0.81 7.39 18.53
C VAL A 205 -2.06 8.22 18.86
N THR A 206 -2.46 9.13 17.99
CA THR A 206 -3.68 9.94 18.17
C THR A 206 -4.94 9.07 18.20
N TYR A 207 -5.05 8.09 17.31
CA TYR A 207 -6.20 7.20 17.23
C TYR A 207 -6.35 6.36 18.51
N LEU A 208 -5.25 5.86 19.05
CA LEU A 208 -5.26 5.00 20.25
C LEU A 208 -5.53 5.77 21.55
N GLN A 209 -5.28 7.09 21.59
CA GLN A 209 -5.63 7.92 22.75
C GLN A 209 -7.13 7.86 23.06
N ASP A 210 -7.99 7.64 22.06
CA ASP A 210 -9.45 7.50 22.26
C ASP A 210 -9.83 6.18 22.96
N PHE A 211 -8.96 5.16 22.92
CA PHE A 211 -9.21 3.84 23.52
C PHE A 211 -8.62 3.69 24.92
N LEU A 212 -7.62 4.51 25.25
CA LEU A 212 -6.99 4.45 26.56
C LEU A 212 -7.86 5.17 27.59
N PRO A 213 -7.97 4.62 28.83
CA PRO A 213 -8.62 5.35 29.89
C PRO A 213 -7.92 6.70 30.05
N GLN A 214 -8.66 7.80 29.88
CA GLN A 214 -8.15 9.12 30.22
C GLN A 214 -7.74 9.06 31.69
N SER A 215 -6.44 9.12 31.96
CA SER A 215 -5.91 9.26 33.31
C SER A 215 -6.41 10.59 33.88
N THR A 216 -7.64 10.61 34.35
CA THR A 216 -8.18 11.66 35.20
C THR A 216 -7.52 11.48 36.56
N CYS A 217 -6.28 11.95 36.67
CA CYS A 217 -5.65 12.21 37.95
C CYS A 217 -6.43 13.36 38.59
N LEU A 218 -7.52 13.03 39.28
CA LEU A 218 -8.10 13.89 40.30
C LEU A 218 -7.10 13.90 41.47
N MET A 219 -6.18 14.86 41.46
CA MET A 219 -5.50 15.23 42.69
C MET A 219 -6.54 15.91 43.59
N GLN A 220 -6.98 15.19 44.62
CA GLN A 220 -7.66 15.74 45.79
C GLN A 220 -6.64 16.08 46.87
#